data_AF-A0AA89NLR9-F1
#
_entry.id   AF-A0AA89NLR9-F1
#
_cell.length_a   1.000
_cell.length_b   1.000
_cell.length_c   1.000
_cell.angle_alpha   90.00
_cell.angle_beta   90.00
_cell.angle_gamma   90.00
#
_symmetry.space_group_name_H-M   'P 1'
#
loop_
_entity.id
_entity.type
_entity.pdbx_description
1 polymer ?
#
loop_
_entity_poly.entity_id
_entity_poly.type
_entity_poly.pdbx_seq_one_letter_code
_entity_poly.pdbx_strand_id
1 'polypeptide(L)'
;MCTKGKVDEARIEEVLSNAGVFAGKKDVFMSAAEKYGIDPVLLIAIALHETGYGTSNAVKTKNNPGGIMDPNTGKLKVFDSLEDGIDFMAGNLYRVYISQGLVTIQQIGAKYAPIGANNDPSNLNANWVPVVTNIANELGGLSMNCEVMGTGEFAMPTGSMSITSNFGYRSDPFGGGTEFHKGTDFACSRGDAIYAADGGQIVVSVKSGYGGGYGHHVIIDHGDKFTLYGHMEHVDVDVGDTVQKGQKIGTCGTTGSSTGYHLHFEVQLGGIYGERVDPMTYFQPAKKEEDE
;
A
#
# COMPACT_ATOMS: atom_id res chain seq x y z
N MET A 1 2.00 4.27 2.57
CA MET A 1 2.95 5.31 3.02
C MET A 1 2.83 5.54 4.52
N CYS A 2 3.95 5.59 5.24
CA CYS A 2 4.01 5.88 6.69
C CYS A 2 4.93 7.09 6.91
N THR A 3 4.38 8.15 7.47
CA THR A 3 5.06 9.41 7.77
C THR A 3 5.09 9.61 9.27
N LYS A 4 5.68 8.66 10.01
CA LYS A 4 5.63 8.62 11.48
C LYS A 4 5.88 9.99 12.13
N GLY A 5 4.89 10.49 12.86
CA GLY A 5 4.92 11.79 13.57
C GLY A 5 4.76 13.03 12.69
N LYS A 6 4.47 12.88 11.38
CA LYS A 6 4.25 13.97 10.43
C LYS A 6 2.96 13.73 9.63
N VAL A 7 2.10 14.73 9.60
CA VAL A 7 0.86 14.73 8.81
C VAL A 7 1.04 15.71 7.64
N ASP A 8 0.74 15.27 6.43
CA ASP A 8 0.73 16.16 5.25
C ASP A 8 -0.61 16.92 5.17
N GLU A 9 -0.74 17.95 5.99
CA GLU A 9 -1.97 18.75 6.05
C GLU A 9 -2.34 19.42 4.72
N ALA A 10 -1.34 19.75 3.89
CA ALA A 10 -1.58 20.35 2.59
C ALA A 10 -2.23 19.34 1.64
N ARG A 11 -1.72 18.10 1.64
CA ARG A 11 -2.32 17.01 0.87
C ARG A 11 -3.71 16.65 1.36
N ILE A 12 -3.94 16.61 2.67
CA ILE A 12 -5.27 16.40 3.24
C ILE A 12 -6.24 17.48 2.76
N GLU A 13 -5.87 18.76 2.84
CA GLU A 13 -6.73 19.87 2.39
C GLU A 13 -7.06 19.75 0.90
N GLU A 14 -6.06 19.40 0.08
CA GLU A 14 -6.25 19.19 -1.36
C GLU A 14 -7.28 18.09 -1.65
N VAL A 15 -7.16 16.93 -0.99
CA VAL A 15 -8.10 15.81 -1.15
C VAL A 15 -9.49 16.21 -0.65
N LEU A 16 -9.58 16.80 0.54
CA LEU A 16 -10.86 17.19 1.13
C LEU A 16 -11.58 18.29 0.36
N SER A 17 -10.86 19.19 -0.32
CA SER A 17 -11.45 20.25 -1.15
C SER A 17 -12.39 19.71 -2.24
N ASN A 18 -12.18 18.46 -2.66
CA ASN A 18 -12.99 17.75 -3.65
C ASN A 18 -13.97 16.73 -3.03
N ALA A 19 -14.03 16.60 -1.70
CA ALA A 19 -14.75 15.56 -0.99
C ALA A 19 -16.13 16.01 -0.46
N GLY A 20 -16.98 16.54 -1.35
CA GLY A 20 -18.39 16.83 -1.03
C GLY A 20 -18.57 17.69 0.22
N VAL A 21 -19.32 17.20 1.21
CA VAL A 21 -19.57 17.95 2.47
C VAL A 21 -18.35 18.11 3.36
N PHE A 22 -17.25 17.39 3.08
CA PHE A 22 -16.01 17.50 3.85
C PHE A 22 -15.08 18.61 3.34
N ALA A 23 -15.43 19.31 2.25
CA ALA A 23 -14.68 20.47 1.80
C ALA A 23 -14.55 21.52 2.91
N GLY A 24 -13.31 21.93 3.20
CA GLY A 24 -12.97 22.86 4.27
C GLY A 24 -13.16 22.30 5.70
N LYS A 25 -13.20 20.97 5.88
CA LYS A 25 -13.35 20.32 7.19
C LYS A 25 -12.07 19.69 7.74
N LYS A 26 -10.90 19.99 7.16
CA LYS A 26 -9.60 19.49 7.64
C LYS A 26 -9.45 19.72 9.15
N ASP A 27 -9.60 20.96 9.62
CA ASP A 27 -9.38 21.29 11.04
C ASP A 27 -10.35 20.56 11.99
N VAL A 28 -11.57 20.25 11.52
CA VAL A 28 -12.56 19.46 12.28
C VAL A 28 -12.08 18.02 12.47
N PHE A 29 -11.60 17.40 11.39
CA PHE A 29 -11.02 16.06 11.46
C PHE A 29 -9.75 16.03 12.32
N MET A 30 -8.86 17.00 12.16
CA MET A 30 -7.62 17.10 12.95
C MET A 30 -7.93 17.23 14.44
N SER A 31 -8.86 18.12 14.80
CA SER A 31 -9.26 18.34 16.20
C SER A 31 -9.91 17.10 16.81
N ALA A 32 -10.79 16.42 16.06
CA ALA A 32 -11.41 15.18 16.52
C ALA A 32 -10.36 14.07 16.68
N ALA A 33 -9.42 13.96 15.75
CA ALA A 33 -8.37 12.95 15.80
C ALA A 33 -7.45 13.14 17.02
N GLU A 34 -7.01 14.38 17.26
CA GLU A 34 -6.21 14.75 18.43
C GLU A 34 -6.93 14.42 19.74
N LYS A 35 -8.20 14.82 19.86
CA LYS A 35 -9.03 14.61 21.06
C LYS A 35 -9.08 13.14 21.49
N TYR A 36 -9.12 12.20 20.54
CA TYR A 36 -9.23 10.77 20.82
C TYR A 36 -7.90 10.00 20.67
N GLY A 37 -6.79 10.68 20.38
CA GLY A 37 -5.49 10.05 20.19
C GLY A 37 -5.46 9.05 19.03
N ILE A 38 -6.14 9.39 17.93
CA ILE A 38 -6.24 8.56 16.73
C ILE A 38 -5.50 9.22 15.58
N ASP A 39 -5.03 8.40 14.64
CA ASP A 39 -4.38 8.95 13.45
C ASP A 39 -5.41 9.76 12.61
N PRO A 40 -5.13 11.03 12.26
CA PRO A 40 -6.06 11.85 11.49
C PRO A 40 -6.25 11.32 10.07
N VAL A 41 -5.22 10.77 9.44
CA VAL A 41 -5.31 10.19 8.09
C VAL A 41 -6.18 8.93 8.11
N LEU A 42 -6.05 8.08 9.13
CA LEU A 42 -6.93 6.92 9.32
C LEU A 42 -8.40 7.34 9.46
N LEU A 43 -8.68 8.33 10.33
CA LEU A 43 -10.04 8.83 10.55
C LEU A 43 -10.67 9.33 9.24
N ILE A 44 -9.93 10.17 8.51
CA ILE A 44 -10.38 10.77 7.25
C ILE A 44 -10.55 9.69 6.18
N ALA A 45 -9.62 8.75 6.05
CA ALA A 45 -9.68 7.69 5.05
C ALA A 45 -10.94 6.82 5.22
N ILE A 46 -11.28 6.46 6.46
CA ILE A 46 -12.52 5.72 6.75
C ILE A 46 -13.73 6.60 6.41
N ALA A 47 -13.75 7.88 6.80
CA ALA A 47 -14.89 8.76 6.51
C ALA A 47 -15.12 8.93 5.00
N LEU A 48 -14.05 9.07 4.21
CA LEU A 48 -14.13 9.14 2.75
C LEU A 48 -14.64 7.82 2.15
N HIS A 49 -14.17 6.68 2.64
CA HIS A 49 -14.65 5.37 2.20
C HIS A 49 -16.14 5.17 2.48
N GLU A 50 -16.57 5.37 3.73
CA GLU A 50 -17.94 5.10 4.19
C GLU A 50 -19.00 6.03 3.55
N THR A 51 -18.58 7.19 3.06
CA THR A 51 -19.49 8.20 2.52
C THR A 51 -19.39 8.39 1.01
N GLY A 52 -18.50 7.67 0.33
CA GLY A 52 -18.18 7.93 -1.07
C GLY A 52 -17.69 9.37 -1.26
N TYR A 53 -16.60 9.73 -0.57
CA TYR A 53 -16.00 11.07 -0.60
C TYR A 53 -16.99 12.19 -0.21
N GLY A 54 -17.75 12.00 0.87
CA GLY A 54 -18.66 13.01 1.40
C GLY A 54 -19.95 13.23 0.60
N THR A 55 -20.31 12.31 -0.30
CA THR A 55 -21.45 12.49 -1.22
C THR A 55 -22.69 11.65 -0.88
N SER A 56 -22.59 10.69 0.03
CA SER A 56 -23.70 9.82 0.43
C SER A 56 -24.86 10.60 1.05
N ASN A 57 -26.08 10.08 0.91
CA ASN A 57 -27.25 10.72 1.52
C ASN A 57 -27.18 10.71 3.05
N ALA A 58 -26.54 9.72 3.66
CA ALA A 58 -26.35 9.65 5.11
C ALA A 58 -25.58 10.87 5.63
N VAL A 59 -24.45 11.20 5.01
CA VAL A 59 -23.65 12.35 5.45
C VAL A 59 -24.32 13.68 5.08
N LYS A 60 -24.89 13.80 3.87
CA LYS A 60 -25.53 15.05 3.41
C LYS A 60 -26.79 15.45 4.18
N THR A 61 -27.60 14.48 4.60
CA THR A 61 -28.94 14.75 5.17
C THR A 61 -29.02 14.47 6.66
N LYS A 62 -28.06 13.72 7.22
CA LYS A 62 -28.07 13.32 8.63
C LYS A 62 -26.78 13.66 9.37
N ASN A 63 -25.83 14.33 8.69
CA ASN A 63 -24.53 14.66 9.26
C ASN A 63 -23.78 13.43 9.79
N ASN A 64 -23.97 12.27 9.13
CA ASN A 64 -23.48 10.98 9.62
C ASN A 64 -22.34 10.45 8.73
N PRO A 65 -21.07 10.71 9.10
CA PRO A 65 -19.92 10.34 8.29
C PRO A 65 -19.49 8.87 8.43
N GLY A 66 -20.03 8.14 9.41
CA GLY A 66 -19.64 6.74 9.69
C GLY A 66 -20.74 5.71 9.46
N GLY A 67 -21.82 6.07 8.74
CA GLY A 67 -22.95 5.15 8.51
C GLY A 67 -23.62 4.66 9.81
N ILE A 68 -23.53 5.44 10.88
CA ILE A 68 -23.80 4.98 12.26
C ILE A 68 -25.29 4.76 12.45
N MET A 69 -25.65 3.59 12.97
CA MET A 69 -27.03 3.22 13.29
C MET A 69 -27.38 3.60 14.74
N ASP A 70 -28.56 4.17 14.94
CA ASP A 70 -29.11 4.39 16.27
C ASP A 70 -29.64 3.05 16.82
N PRO A 71 -29.12 2.56 17.97
CA PRO A 71 -29.46 1.25 18.49
C PRO A 71 -30.89 1.15 19.02
N ASN A 72 -31.51 2.28 19.39
CA ASN A 72 -32.87 2.30 19.92
C ASN A 72 -33.91 2.25 18.79
N THR A 73 -33.57 2.79 17.62
CA THR A 73 -34.52 2.91 16.50
C THR A 73 -34.21 2.00 15.32
N GLY A 74 -32.99 1.47 15.21
CA GLY A 74 -32.53 0.69 14.07
C GLY A 74 -32.45 1.51 12.77
N LYS A 75 -32.42 2.84 12.85
CA LYS A 75 -32.27 3.76 11.70
C LYS A 75 -30.92 4.44 11.74
N LEU A 76 -30.45 4.95 10.60
CA LEU A 76 -29.27 5.82 10.57
C LEU A 76 -29.45 7.00 11.52
N LYS A 77 -28.48 7.14 12.44
CA LYS A 77 -28.40 8.22 13.42
C LYS A 77 -28.32 9.56 12.70
N VAL A 78 -28.97 10.57 13.28
CA VAL A 78 -28.92 11.97 12.87
C VAL A 78 -28.09 12.72 13.90
N PHE A 79 -27.17 13.55 13.43
CA PHE A 79 -26.36 14.45 14.24
C PHE A 79 -26.77 15.90 13.99
N ASP A 80 -26.64 16.73 15.02
CA ASP A 80 -27.03 18.15 14.97
C ASP A 80 -26.17 18.93 13.97
N SER A 81 -24.89 18.58 13.88
CA SER A 81 -23.95 19.11 12.89
C SER A 81 -23.03 18.02 12.33
N LEU A 82 -22.35 18.31 11.21
CA LEU A 82 -21.35 17.40 10.63
C LEU A 82 -20.16 17.21 11.57
N GLU A 83 -19.78 18.28 12.28
CA GLU A 83 -18.77 18.31 13.31
C GLU A 83 -19.09 17.32 14.43
N ASP A 84 -20.34 17.29 14.93
CA ASP A 84 -20.79 16.33 15.93
C ASP A 84 -20.73 14.89 15.41
N GLY A 85 -21.06 14.70 14.13
CA GLY A 85 -20.95 13.41 13.45
C GLY A 85 -19.50 12.92 13.35
N ILE A 86 -18.57 13.81 13.00
CA ILE A 86 -17.14 13.51 12.92
C ILE A 86 -16.57 13.21 14.32
N ASP A 87 -16.91 14.01 15.33
CA ASP A 87 -16.48 13.77 16.72
C ASP A 87 -16.99 12.42 17.24
N PHE A 88 -18.26 12.10 16.99
CA PHE A 88 -18.82 10.81 17.38
C PHE A 88 -18.15 9.65 16.65
N MET A 89 -17.90 9.79 15.35
CA MET A 89 -17.19 8.78 14.56
C MET A 89 -15.79 8.53 15.12
N ALA A 90 -15.03 9.58 15.43
CA ALA A 90 -13.70 9.49 16.03
C ALA A 90 -13.73 8.78 17.40
N GLY A 91 -14.65 9.18 18.28
CA GLY A 91 -14.84 8.53 19.58
C GLY A 91 -15.26 7.07 19.47
N ASN A 92 -16.08 6.74 18.47
CA ASN A 92 -16.48 5.36 18.21
C ASN A 92 -15.32 4.51 17.68
N LEU A 93 -14.52 5.04 16.77
CA LEU A 93 -13.30 4.39 16.27
C LEU A 93 -12.34 4.07 17.43
N TYR A 94 -12.13 5.03 18.33
CA TYR A 94 -11.32 4.81 19.52
C TYR A 94 -11.90 3.71 20.43
N ARG A 95 -13.16 3.86 20.83
CA ARG A 95 -13.82 2.99 21.80
C ARG A 95 -13.99 1.55 21.32
N VAL A 96 -14.24 1.35 20.03
CA VAL A 96 -14.55 0.02 19.49
C VAL A 96 -13.29 -0.70 18.99
N TYR A 97 -12.27 0.02 18.54
CA TYR A 97 -11.10 -0.58 17.89
C TYR A 97 -9.81 -0.26 18.61
N ILE A 98 -9.43 1.02 18.67
CA ILE A 98 -8.08 1.43 19.10
C ILE A 98 -7.84 1.14 20.59
N SER A 99 -8.84 1.36 21.45
CA SER A 99 -8.77 0.99 22.87
C SER A 99 -8.64 -0.51 23.13
N GLN A 100 -8.89 -1.35 22.11
CA GLN A 100 -8.69 -2.81 22.15
C GLN A 100 -7.34 -3.22 21.55
N GLY A 101 -6.47 -2.27 21.20
CA GLY A 101 -5.18 -2.52 20.55
C GLY A 101 -5.27 -2.76 19.04
N LEU A 102 -6.43 -2.56 18.41
CA LEU A 102 -6.59 -2.62 16.96
C LEU A 102 -6.25 -1.25 16.38
N VAL A 103 -4.99 -1.09 15.98
CA VAL A 103 -4.39 0.22 15.65
C VAL A 103 -3.98 0.34 14.18
N THR A 104 -4.01 -0.76 13.42
CA THR A 104 -3.73 -0.77 11.97
C THR A 104 -5.00 -0.93 11.14
N ILE A 105 -4.97 -0.50 9.87
CA ILE A 105 -6.09 -0.70 8.92
C ILE A 105 -6.42 -2.20 8.82
N GLN A 106 -5.42 -3.08 8.80
CA GLN A 106 -5.61 -4.53 8.72
C GLN A 106 -6.34 -5.07 9.96
N GLN A 107 -5.93 -4.66 11.16
CA GLN A 107 -6.55 -5.07 12.42
C GLN A 107 -7.99 -4.56 12.55
N ILE A 108 -8.22 -3.30 12.14
CA ILE A 108 -9.56 -2.71 12.13
C ILE A 108 -10.44 -3.41 11.10
N GLY A 109 -9.96 -3.58 9.87
CA GLY A 109 -10.67 -4.23 8.78
C GLY A 109 -11.07 -5.67 9.10
N ALA A 110 -10.19 -6.44 9.72
CA ALA A 110 -10.50 -7.81 10.16
C ALA A 110 -11.70 -7.89 11.11
N LYS A 111 -11.94 -6.83 11.90
CA LYS A 111 -13.11 -6.73 12.80
C LYS A 111 -14.30 -6.01 12.17
N TYR A 112 -14.06 -4.95 11.39
CA TYR A 112 -15.07 -4.10 10.79
C TYR A 112 -15.76 -4.77 9.60
N ALA A 113 -14.98 -5.38 8.73
CA ALA A 113 -15.41 -6.01 7.48
C ALA A 113 -14.77 -7.40 7.35
N PRO A 114 -15.18 -8.40 8.17
CA PRO A 114 -14.61 -9.73 8.12
C PRO A 114 -14.95 -10.42 6.80
N ILE A 115 -13.92 -10.92 6.11
CA ILE A 115 -14.05 -11.69 4.87
C ILE A 115 -14.78 -13.00 5.16
N GLY A 116 -15.74 -13.37 4.31
CA GLY A 116 -16.56 -14.58 4.49
C GLY A 116 -17.71 -14.43 5.49
N ALA A 117 -18.07 -13.20 5.88
CA ALA A 117 -19.25 -12.97 6.71
C ALA A 117 -20.53 -13.43 6.00
N ASN A 118 -21.42 -14.12 6.73
CA ASN A 118 -22.67 -14.67 6.17
C ASN A 118 -23.58 -13.61 5.52
N ASN A 119 -23.45 -12.34 5.93
CA ASN A 119 -24.22 -11.20 5.42
C ASN A 119 -23.51 -10.43 4.29
N ASP A 120 -22.40 -10.94 3.74
CA ASP A 120 -21.68 -10.38 2.59
C ASP A 120 -21.51 -11.43 1.47
N PRO A 121 -22.60 -11.81 0.77
CA PRO A 121 -22.55 -12.84 -0.27
C PRO A 121 -21.74 -12.43 -1.51
N SER A 122 -21.45 -11.13 -1.66
CA SER A 122 -20.66 -10.54 -2.74
C SER A 122 -19.18 -10.38 -2.40
N ASN A 123 -18.76 -10.74 -1.19
CA ASN A 123 -17.40 -10.59 -0.69
C ASN A 123 -16.84 -9.17 -0.84
N LEU A 124 -17.68 -8.15 -0.64
CA LEU A 124 -17.28 -6.75 -0.71
C LEU A 124 -16.33 -6.36 0.42
N ASN A 125 -16.40 -7.07 1.56
CA ASN A 125 -15.53 -6.89 2.70
C ASN A 125 -14.04 -7.04 2.35
N ALA A 126 -13.72 -7.89 1.37
CA ALA A 126 -12.34 -8.06 0.90
C ALA A 126 -11.73 -6.76 0.31
N ASN A 127 -12.57 -5.81 -0.10
CA ASN A 127 -12.12 -4.54 -0.67
C ASN A 127 -11.87 -3.45 0.38
N TRP A 128 -12.34 -3.62 1.62
CA TRP A 128 -12.27 -2.55 2.62
C TRP A 128 -10.82 -2.15 2.94
N VAL A 129 -9.97 -3.13 3.28
CA VAL A 129 -8.55 -2.87 3.60
C VAL A 129 -7.79 -2.25 2.42
N PRO A 130 -7.86 -2.80 1.18
CA PRO A 130 -7.22 -2.18 0.02
C PRO A 130 -7.69 -0.74 -0.23
N VAL A 131 -9.01 -0.48 -0.17
CA VAL A 131 -9.55 0.85 -0.49
C VAL A 131 -9.16 1.86 0.58
N VAL A 132 -9.31 1.54 1.87
CA VAL A 132 -8.92 2.46 2.96
C VAL A 132 -7.42 2.72 2.95
N THR A 133 -6.59 1.70 2.66
CA THR A 133 -5.14 1.88 2.49
C THR A 133 -4.82 2.83 1.35
N ASN A 134 -5.49 2.68 0.20
CA ASN A 134 -5.28 3.57 -0.95
C ASN A 134 -5.67 5.03 -0.63
N ILE A 135 -6.79 5.24 0.05
CA ILE A 135 -7.22 6.59 0.46
C ILE A 135 -6.23 7.17 1.48
N ALA A 136 -5.76 6.39 2.45
CA ALA A 136 -4.75 6.83 3.40
C ALA A 136 -3.45 7.25 2.70
N ASN A 137 -3.03 6.53 1.65
CA ASN A 137 -1.89 6.91 0.82
C ASN A 137 -2.17 8.19 0.01
N GLU A 138 -3.38 8.34 -0.54
CA GLU A 138 -3.80 9.57 -1.23
C GLU A 138 -3.70 10.79 -0.33
N LEU A 139 -3.96 10.63 0.97
CA LEU A 139 -3.88 11.67 2.01
C LEU A 139 -2.45 11.94 2.52
N GLY A 140 -1.42 11.32 1.95
CA GLY A 140 -0.02 11.51 2.36
C GLY A 140 0.53 10.45 3.33
N GLY A 141 -0.26 9.42 3.65
CA GLY A 141 0.16 8.30 4.50
C GLY A 141 -0.18 8.46 5.98
N LEU A 142 -0.20 7.33 6.70
CA LEU A 142 -0.47 7.30 8.13
C LEU A 142 0.68 7.95 8.92
N SER A 143 0.37 8.64 10.01
CA SER A 143 1.32 9.34 10.89
C SER A 143 1.53 8.65 12.25
N MET A 144 0.59 7.80 12.67
CA MET A 144 0.58 7.04 13.92
C MET A 144 0.33 5.55 13.65
N ASN A 145 0.86 4.70 14.53
CA ASN A 145 0.68 3.24 14.48
C ASN A 145 0.94 2.63 13.09
N CYS A 146 1.79 3.30 12.32
CA CYS A 146 2.30 2.85 11.05
C CYS A 146 3.75 2.44 11.23
N GLU A 147 4.13 1.35 10.58
CA GLU A 147 5.52 0.98 10.44
C GLU A 147 5.99 1.50 9.08
N VAL A 148 7.14 2.16 9.09
CA VAL A 148 7.89 2.43 7.87
C VAL A 148 8.31 1.05 7.35
N MET A 149 7.52 0.50 6.42
CA MET A 149 7.74 -0.86 5.98
C MET A 149 9.09 -0.99 5.27
N GLY A 150 9.53 0.04 4.53
CA GLY A 150 10.83 0.06 3.87
C GLY A 150 11.78 1.14 4.39
N THR A 151 13.04 0.78 4.67
CA THR A 151 14.06 1.74 5.14
C THR A 151 14.60 2.66 4.03
N GLY A 152 14.27 2.37 2.76
CA GLY A 152 14.86 3.01 1.59
C GLY A 152 16.26 2.51 1.24
N GLU A 153 16.76 1.52 1.97
CA GLU A 153 18.04 0.87 1.73
C GLU A 153 17.82 -0.59 1.38
N PHE A 154 18.14 -0.96 0.15
CA PHE A 154 17.78 -2.26 -0.37
C PHE A 154 18.76 -3.36 0.06
N ALA A 155 18.19 -4.43 0.57
CA ALA A 155 18.83 -5.73 0.64
C ALA A 155 18.82 -6.37 -0.76
N MET A 156 19.79 -7.25 -0.95
CA MET A 156 19.96 -8.02 -2.17
C MET A 156 18.73 -8.88 -2.48
N PRO A 157 18.10 -8.73 -3.66
CA PRO A 157 16.87 -9.45 -3.98
C PRO A 157 17.11 -10.89 -4.43
N THR A 158 18.37 -11.30 -4.61
CA THR A 158 18.84 -12.64 -4.98
C THR A 158 20.14 -12.93 -4.24
N GLY A 159 20.58 -14.20 -4.20
CA GLY A 159 21.87 -14.59 -3.62
C GLY A 159 23.11 -14.04 -4.34
N SER A 160 22.96 -13.35 -5.49
CA SER A 160 24.06 -12.79 -6.27
C SER A 160 23.73 -11.40 -6.83
N MET A 161 24.72 -10.48 -6.83
CA MET A 161 24.66 -9.15 -7.47
C MET A 161 25.26 -9.17 -8.88
N SER A 162 25.39 -10.35 -9.50
CA SER A 162 25.92 -10.44 -10.86
C SER A 162 24.90 -9.88 -11.84
N ILE A 163 25.10 -8.63 -12.27
CA ILE A 163 24.25 -7.97 -13.25
C ILE A 163 24.48 -8.58 -14.63
N THR A 164 23.41 -9.09 -15.24
CA THR A 164 23.41 -9.59 -16.63
C THR A 164 22.94 -8.52 -17.61
N SER A 165 22.15 -7.56 -17.16
CA SER A 165 21.74 -6.39 -17.96
C SER A 165 21.45 -5.19 -17.07
N ASN A 166 22.02 -4.03 -17.40
CA ASN A 166 21.80 -2.80 -16.65
C ASN A 166 20.48 -2.13 -17.04
N PHE A 167 20.01 -1.24 -16.16
CA PHE A 167 18.98 -0.25 -16.49
C PHE A 167 19.45 0.68 -17.62
N GLY A 168 18.51 1.09 -18.48
CA GLY A 168 18.75 2.07 -19.55
C GLY A 168 18.78 1.47 -20.96
N TYR A 169 19.31 2.24 -21.92
CA TYR A 169 19.32 1.84 -23.33
C TYR A 169 20.26 0.65 -23.59
N ARG A 170 19.72 -0.38 -24.25
CA ARG A 170 20.47 -1.58 -24.66
C ARG A 170 20.04 -2.06 -26.05
N SER A 171 20.81 -2.97 -26.63
CA SER A 171 20.36 -3.72 -27.80
C SER A 171 19.21 -4.65 -27.41
N ASP A 172 18.17 -4.69 -28.25
CA ASP A 172 17.03 -5.58 -28.04
C ASP A 172 17.49 -7.05 -28.05
N PRO A 173 17.27 -7.80 -26.95
CA PRO A 173 17.71 -9.19 -26.82
C PRO A 173 16.97 -10.15 -27.76
N PHE A 174 15.86 -9.73 -28.38
CA PHE A 174 15.09 -10.49 -29.37
C PHE A 174 15.38 -10.07 -30.82
N GLY A 175 16.37 -9.19 -31.04
CA GLY A 175 16.92 -8.88 -32.36
C GLY A 175 16.40 -7.61 -33.04
N GLY A 176 15.68 -6.75 -32.33
CA GLY A 176 15.07 -5.52 -32.85
C GLY A 176 15.70 -4.20 -32.36
N GLY A 177 16.85 -3.79 -32.92
CA GLY A 177 17.38 -2.43 -32.69
C GLY A 177 17.73 -2.12 -31.23
N THR A 178 17.41 -0.91 -30.78
CA THR A 178 17.70 -0.42 -29.42
C THR A 178 16.41 -0.33 -28.62
N GLU A 179 16.39 -0.87 -27.41
CA GLU A 179 15.29 -0.73 -26.45
C GLU A 179 15.75 -0.04 -25.16
N PHE A 180 14.80 0.47 -24.37
CA PHE A 180 15.07 0.99 -23.04
C PHE A 180 14.66 -0.03 -21.98
N HIS A 181 15.65 -0.57 -21.26
CA HIS A 181 15.46 -1.54 -20.21
C HIS A 181 15.03 -0.85 -18.91
N LYS A 182 13.83 -1.20 -18.43
CA LYS A 182 13.13 -0.54 -17.31
C LYS A 182 13.59 -0.98 -15.92
N GLY A 183 14.49 -1.94 -15.84
CA GLY A 183 15.01 -2.50 -14.60
C GLY A 183 16.46 -2.93 -14.74
N THR A 184 16.95 -3.72 -13.78
CA THR A 184 18.24 -4.39 -13.83
C THR A 184 18.01 -5.89 -13.74
N ASP A 185 18.70 -6.65 -14.60
CA ASP A 185 18.63 -8.10 -14.63
C ASP A 185 19.78 -8.67 -13.80
N PHE A 186 19.44 -9.47 -12.79
CA PHE A 186 20.40 -10.17 -11.94
C PHE A 186 20.45 -11.66 -12.28
N ALA A 187 21.66 -12.21 -12.42
CA ALA A 187 21.85 -13.63 -12.63
C ALA A 187 21.30 -14.42 -11.43
N CYS A 188 20.52 -15.45 -11.73
CA CYS A 188 20.11 -16.45 -10.76
C CYS A 188 19.87 -17.79 -11.46
N SER A 189 19.99 -18.88 -10.70
CA SER A 189 19.65 -20.21 -11.17
C SER A 189 18.16 -20.48 -10.96
N ARG A 190 17.59 -21.38 -11.76
CA ARG A 190 16.20 -21.82 -11.56
C ARG A 190 15.99 -22.27 -10.11
N GLY A 191 14.97 -21.72 -9.46
CA GLY A 191 14.60 -22.10 -8.10
C GLY A 191 15.36 -21.35 -7.01
N ASP A 192 16.38 -20.54 -7.34
CA ASP A 192 17.06 -19.69 -6.36
C ASP A 192 16.05 -18.76 -5.68
N ALA A 193 16.21 -18.54 -4.38
CA ALA A 193 15.29 -17.69 -3.62
C ALA A 193 15.36 -16.23 -4.10
N ILE A 194 14.18 -15.62 -4.26
CA ILE A 194 14.01 -14.19 -4.45
C ILE A 194 13.53 -13.59 -3.13
N TYR A 195 14.16 -12.49 -2.73
CA TYR A 195 13.91 -11.80 -1.47
C TYR A 195 13.34 -10.40 -1.72
N ALA A 196 12.47 -9.94 -0.82
CA ALA A 196 12.04 -8.55 -0.80
C ALA A 196 13.24 -7.63 -0.51
N ALA A 197 13.52 -6.73 -1.45
CA ALA A 197 14.64 -5.78 -1.34
C ALA A 197 14.46 -4.83 -0.15
N ASP A 198 13.22 -4.53 0.23
CA ASP A 198 12.89 -3.77 1.42
C ASP A 198 11.54 -4.25 1.96
N GLY A 199 11.16 -3.85 3.16
CA GLY A 199 9.83 -4.23 3.66
C GLY A 199 8.73 -3.39 3.02
N GLY A 200 7.53 -3.96 2.90
CA GLY A 200 6.41 -3.31 2.20
C GLY A 200 5.15 -4.15 2.19
N GLN A 201 4.13 -3.68 1.48
CA GLN A 201 2.93 -4.45 1.21
C GLN A 201 2.92 -4.96 -0.24
N ILE A 202 2.53 -6.21 -0.44
CA ILE A 202 2.34 -6.77 -1.77
C ILE A 202 1.10 -6.11 -2.41
N VAL A 203 1.30 -5.38 -3.50
CA VAL A 203 0.21 -4.73 -4.25
C VAL A 203 -0.10 -5.44 -5.57
N VAL A 204 0.82 -6.26 -6.09
CA VAL A 204 0.59 -7.16 -7.22
C VAL A 204 1.25 -8.50 -6.93
N SER A 205 0.53 -9.59 -7.21
CA SER A 205 1.05 -10.96 -7.17
C SER A 205 0.45 -11.76 -8.32
N VAL A 206 1.27 -12.07 -9.32
CA VAL A 206 0.89 -12.87 -10.48
C VAL A 206 1.58 -14.22 -10.39
N LYS A 207 0.82 -15.24 -9.96
CA LYS A 207 1.34 -16.58 -9.67
C LYS A 207 1.21 -17.57 -10.83
N SER A 208 0.40 -17.24 -11.85
CA SER A 208 0.10 -18.12 -12.98
C SER A 208 -0.37 -17.34 -14.20
N GLY A 209 -0.46 -18.01 -15.36
CA GLY A 209 -0.87 -17.40 -16.62
C GLY A 209 0.27 -16.67 -17.31
N TYR A 210 -0.05 -15.93 -18.37
CA TYR A 210 0.98 -15.29 -19.21
C TYR A 210 1.73 -14.17 -18.48
N GLY A 211 1.05 -13.40 -17.60
CA GLY A 211 1.67 -12.33 -16.81
C GLY A 211 2.28 -11.17 -17.61
N GLY A 212 2.16 -11.18 -18.95
CA GLY A 212 2.75 -10.18 -19.82
C GLY A 212 4.25 -10.38 -19.99
N GLY A 213 4.97 -9.30 -20.34
CA GLY A 213 6.42 -9.33 -20.49
C GLY A 213 7.15 -9.79 -19.23
N TYR A 214 6.62 -9.47 -18.04
CA TYR A 214 7.22 -9.83 -16.76
C TYR A 214 7.00 -11.30 -16.36
N GLY A 215 6.06 -12.03 -16.99
CA GLY A 215 5.71 -13.38 -16.54
C GLY A 215 5.11 -13.38 -15.13
N HIS A 216 5.43 -14.39 -14.33
CA HIS A 216 5.05 -14.39 -12.91
C HIS A 216 5.87 -13.34 -12.17
N HIS A 217 5.19 -12.50 -11.39
CA HIS A 217 5.85 -11.35 -10.76
C HIS A 217 5.15 -10.87 -9.50
N VAL A 218 5.91 -10.09 -8.73
CA VAL A 218 5.44 -9.39 -7.54
C VAL A 218 5.74 -7.90 -7.67
N ILE A 219 4.83 -7.04 -7.20
CA ILE A 219 5.12 -5.63 -6.93
C ILE A 219 4.88 -5.35 -5.45
N ILE A 220 5.87 -4.74 -4.81
CA ILE A 220 5.84 -4.35 -3.39
C ILE A 220 5.76 -2.83 -3.30
N ASP A 221 4.80 -2.32 -2.53
CA ASP A 221 4.71 -0.93 -2.10
C ASP A 221 5.51 -0.73 -0.80
N HIS A 222 6.57 0.07 -0.86
CA HIS A 222 7.40 0.42 0.30
C HIS A 222 6.96 1.73 0.97
N GLY A 223 5.93 2.38 0.43
CA GLY A 223 5.35 3.62 0.92
C GLY A 223 5.69 4.83 0.05
N ASP A 224 6.97 5.05 -0.24
CA ASP A 224 7.49 6.15 -1.08
C ASP A 224 7.84 5.71 -2.52
N LYS A 225 8.03 4.40 -2.72
CA LYS A 225 8.43 3.77 -3.98
C LYS A 225 7.94 2.32 -4.04
N PHE A 226 8.01 1.75 -5.23
CA PHE A 226 7.61 0.37 -5.49
C PHE A 226 8.79 -0.42 -6.07
N THR A 227 8.85 -1.72 -5.78
CA THR A 227 9.78 -2.63 -6.44
C THR A 227 9.04 -3.74 -7.18
N LEU A 228 9.51 -4.09 -8.39
CA LEU A 228 8.99 -5.20 -9.19
C LEU A 228 10.01 -6.32 -9.25
N TYR A 229 9.52 -7.56 -9.12
CA TYR A 229 10.31 -8.80 -9.22
C TYR A 229 9.71 -9.66 -10.34
N GLY A 230 10.35 -9.69 -11.50
CA GLY A 230 9.85 -10.35 -12.70
C GLY A 230 10.50 -11.70 -12.99
N HIS A 231 9.94 -12.40 -13.97
CA HIS A 231 10.38 -13.69 -14.52
C HIS A 231 10.44 -14.82 -13.48
N MET A 232 9.63 -14.73 -12.43
CA MET A 232 9.66 -15.70 -11.32
C MET A 232 9.17 -17.08 -11.80
N GLU A 233 9.68 -18.15 -11.17
CA GLU A 233 9.16 -19.51 -11.33
C GLU A 233 7.95 -19.70 -10.42
N HIS A 234 8.10 -19.40 -9.13
CA HIS A 234 7.06 -19.48 -8.10
C HIS A 234 6.98 -18.18 -7.32
N VAL A 235 5.76 -17.79 -6.95
CA VAL A 235 5.47 -16.61 -6.14
C VAL A 235 4.78 -17.08 -4.86
N ASP A 236 5.43 -16.81 -3.72
CA ASP A 236 5.07 -17.37 -2.41
C ASP A 236 4.14 -16.44 -1.59
N VAL A 237 3.84 -15.24 -2.10
CA VAL A 237 3.10 -14.18 -1.38
C VAL A 237 1.85 -13.73 -2.14
N ASP A 238 0.82 -13.26 -1.43
CA ASP A 238 -0.46 -12.80 -1.97
C ASP A 238 -0.62 -11.28 -1.84
N VAL A 239 -1.50 -10.69 -2.67
CA VAL A 239 -1.84 -9.26 -2.56
C VAL A 239 -2.41 -8.98 -1.17
N GLY A 240 -1.89 -7.93 -0.53
CA GLY A 240 -2.24 -7.54 0.83
C GLY A 240 -1.25 -7.98 1.90
N ASP A 241 -0.41 -8.99 1.62
CA ASP A 241 0.63 -9.45 2.55
C ASP A 241 1.62 -8.33 2.87
N THR A 242 2.06 -8.28 4.13
CA THR A 242 3.20 -7.45 4.54
C THR A 242 4.46 -8.31 4.56
N VAL A 243 5.53 -7.80 3.97
CA VAL A 243 6.84 -8.45 3.94
C VAL A 243 7.90 -7.59 4.61
N GLN A 244 8.89 -8.24 5.21
CA GLN A 244 10.07 -7.58 5.77
C GLN A 244 11.22 -7.57 4.75
N LYS A 245 12.15 -6.63 4.90
CA LYS A 245 13.39 -6.62 4.13
C LYS A 245 14.13 -7.95 4.27
N GLY A 246 14.50 -8.55 3.13
CA GLY A 246 15.17 -9.85 3.08
C GLY A 246 14.24 -11.06 3.24
N GLN A 247 12.93 -10.86 3.40
CA GLN A 247 11.97 -11.96 3.43
C GLN A 247 11.88 -12.63 2.05
N LYS A 248 11.89 -13.96 2.00
CA LYS A 248 11.68 -14.71 0.75
C LYS A 248 10.25 -14.48 0.24
N ILE A 249 10.13 -14.13 -1.04
CA ILE A 249 8.85 -13.86 -1.72
C ILE A 249 8.57 -14.80 -2.90
N GLY A 250 9.54 -15.64 -3.27
CA GLY A 250 9.39 -16.64 -4.33
C GLY A 250 10.72 -17.18 -4.81
N THR A 251 10.76 -17.62 -6.07
CA THR A 251 11.96 -18.22 -6.67
C THR A 251 12.21 -17.77 -8.12
N CYS A 252 13.48 -17.70 -8.49
CA CYS A 252 13.98 -17.35 -9.82
C CYS A 252 13.50 -18.34 -10.89
N GLY A 253 13.13 -17.79 -12.05
CA GLY A 253 12.61 -18.53 -13.20
C GLY A 253 12.98 -17.86 -14.53
N THR A 254 12.20 -18.15 -15.56
CA THR A 254 12.35 -17.59 -16.91
C THR A 254 10.98 -17.42 -17.58
N THR A 255 9.97 -17.06 -16.79
CA THR A 255 8.59 -16.86 -17.30
C THR A 255 8.45 -15.52 -18.04
N GLY A 256 7.46 -15.40 -18.92
CA GLY A 256 7.25 -14.18 -19.72
C GLY A 256 8.30 -13.99 -20.82
N SER A 257 8.66 -12.73 -21.10
CA SER A 257 9.64 -12.37 -22.13
C SER A 257 11.07 -12.45 -21.57
N SER A 258 11.61 -13.67 -21.48
CA SER A 258 12.92 -13.95 -20.90
C SER A 258 13.76 -14.82 -21.84
N THR A 259 15.08 -14.57 -21.90
CA THR A 259 16.03 -15.35 -22.73
C THR A 259 16.82 -16.39 -21.92
N GLY A 260 16.63 -16.43 -20.60
CA GLY A 260 17.31 -17.36 -19.68
C GLY A 260 16.99 -17.03 -18.22
N TYR A 261 17.46 -17.86 -17.28
CA TYR A 261 17.19 -17.64 -15.86
C TYR A 261 17.85 -16.35 -15.34
N HIS A 262 17.02 -15.42 -14.88
CA HIS A 262 17.43 -14.16 -14.24
C HIS A 262 16.26 -13.57 -13.46
N LEU A 263 16.56 -12.67 -12.52
CA LEU A 263 15.58 -11.80 -11.89
C LEU A 263 15.59 -10.46 -12.63
N HIS A 264 14.45 -10.07 -13.20
CA HIS A 264 14.24 -8.69 -13.63
C HIS A 264 13.73 -7.86 -12.45
N PHE A 265 14.46 -6.81 -12.08
CA PHE A 265 14.17 -5.99 -10.91
C PHE A 265 13.99 -4.52 -11.30
N GLU A 266 12.83 -3.92 -10.97
CA GLU A 266 12.57 -2.48 -11.21
C GLU A 266 12.39 -1.72 -9.89
N VAL A 267 12.67 -0.42 -9.93
CA VAL A 267 12.24 0.57 -8.94
C VAL A 267 11.35 1.60 -9.61
N GLN A 268 10.20 1.87 -9.00
CA GLN A 268 9.16 2.74 -9.58
C GLN A 268 8.76 3.84 -8.59
N LEU A 269 8.74 5.10 -9.04
CA LEU A 269 8.38 6.28 -8.25
C LEU A 269 6.99 6.80 -8.66
N GLY A 270 6.16 7.16 -7.68
CA GLY A 270 4.83 7.72 -7.96
C GLY A 270 3.76 6.69 -8.35
N GLY A 271 3.96 5.41 -8.05
CA GLY A 271 2.99 4.33 -8.29
C GLY A 271 3.49 3.22 -9.22
N ILE A 272 2.69 2.16 -9.38
CA ILE A 272 3.03 0.98 -10.21
C ILE A 272 3.19 1.29 -11.72
N TYR A 273 2.64 2.44 -12.16
CA TYR A 273 2.78 2.95 -13.53
C TYR A 273 3.70 4.17 -13.61
N GLY A 274 4.37 4.51 -12.51
CA GLY A 274 5.21 5.70 -12.38
C GLY A 274 6.55 5.60 -13.10
N GLU A 275 7.43 6.57 -12.81
CA GLU A 275 8.75 6.64 -13.40
C GLU A 275 9.62 5.46 -12.97
N ARG A 276 10.33 4.82 -13.92
CA ARG A 276 11.34 3.80 -13.59
C ARG A 276 12.69 4.45 -13.47
N VAL A 277 13.38 4.15 -12.37
CA VAL A 277 14.69 4.69 -12.05
C VAL A 277 15.71 3.56 -11.90
N ASP A 278 16.99 3.90 -12.01
CA ASP A 278 18.08 2.92 -11.89
C ASP A 278 18.08 2.27 -10.48
N PRO A 279 17.80 0.95 -10.38
CA PRO A 279 17.79 0.25 -9.10
C PRO A 279 19.12 0.29 -8.36
N MET A 280 20.24 0.44 -9.09
CA MET A 280 21.58 0.40 -8.50
C MET A 280 21.86 1.57 -7.58
N THR A 281 21.06 2.64 -7.64
CA THR A 281 21.15 3.80 -6.75
C THR A 281 20.67 3.52 -5.32
N TYR A 282 19.97 2.40 -5.08
CA TYR A 282 19.35 2.06 -3.79
C TYR A 282 20.09 0.96 -3.01
N PHE A 283 21.05 0.29 -3.64
CA PHE A 283 21.88 -0.72 -2.98
C PHE A 283 23.10 -0.03 -2.36
N GLN A 284 23.28 -0.21 -1.05
CA GLN A 284 24.46 0.31 -0.36
C GLN A 284 25.73 -0.38 -0.89
N PRO A 285 26.84 0.34 -1.12
CA PRO A 285 28.13 -0.31 -1.27
C PRO A 285 28.44 -1.09 0.01
N ALA A 286 28.92 -2.33 -0.11
CA ALA A 286 29.30 -3.14 1.03
C ALA A 286 30.22 -2.33 1.95
N LYS A 287 29.84 -2.19 3.24
CA LYS A 287 30.77 -1.68 4.25
C LYS A 287 31.99 -2.60 4.21
N LYS A 288 33.16 -2.06 3.89
CA LYS A 288 34.41 -2.76 4.19
C LYS A 288 34.43 -2.94 5.70
N GLU A 289 34.37 -4.19 6.15
CA GLU A 289 34.81 -4.53 7.49
C GLU A 289 36.27 -4.10 7.57
N GLU A 290 36.55 -3.05 8.35
CA GLU A 290 37.92 -2.76 8.79
C GLU A 290 38.22 -3.82 9.84
N ASP A 291 38.99 -4.83 9.46
CA ASP A 291 39.58 -5.80 10.37
C ASP A 291 40.48 -5.03 11.38
N GLU A 292 40.10 -5.03 12.66
CA GLU A 292 40.98 -4.70 13.80
C GLU A 292 41.83 -5.91 14.21
#